data_AF-A0A6G1I9J5-F1
#
_entry.id   AF-A0A6G1I9J5-F1
#
_cell.length_a   1.000
_cell.length_b   1.000
_cell.length_c   1.000
_cell.angle_alpha   90.00
_cell.angle_beta   90.00
_cell.angle_gamma   90.00
#
_symmetry.space_group_name_H-M   'P 1'
#
loop_
_entity.id
_entity.type
_entity.pdbx_description
1 polymer ?
#
loop_
_entity_poly.entity_id
_entity_poly.type
_entity_poly.pdbx_seq_one_letter_code
_entity_poly.pdbx_strand_id
1 'polypeptide(L)'
;TLAHFHLVWPPARGFDEDKIVAYPCGGFDSPSSTRTPFPLTNAPIQLNMEHTAVKGKVLLATGNSPTGDDFTTVLRQQFQENGPDNFCIGGVNVPSSVKAGDNGTILVLTNGDPSGGLYQVSSTNEPCQCADVTFTDAPLSTSDYTDHCKNSTGVTATLFSGAQADASPNGTTTSGGKTSSAASSAASTAAAAKPSSGAGRVGAWAVGVLGAAGM
;
A
#
# COMPACT_ATOMS: atom_id res chain seq x y z
N THR A 1 -10.79 12.55 4.42
CA THR A 1 -10.38 13.16 3.15
C THR A 1 -9.11 12.46 2.70
N LEU A 2 -9.00 12.07 1.43
CA LEU A 2 -7.83 11.37 0.88
C LEU A 2 -6.63 12.31 0.83
N ALA A 3 -5.44 11.87 1.25
CA ALA A 3 -4.23 12.68 1.16
C ALA A 3 -3.69 12.78 -0.26
N HIS A 4 -4.18 13.76 -1.01
CA HIS A 4 -3.61 14.11 -2.30
C HIS A 4 -2.18 14.62 -2.14
N PHE A 5 -1.35 14.21 -3.09
CA PHE A 5 0.02 14.65 -3.25
C PHE A 5 0.37 14.62 -4.74
N HIS A 6 1.46 15.28 -5.10
CA HIS A 6 2.05 15.19 -6.43
C HIS A 6 3.49 14.68 -6.31
N LEU A 7 3.85 13.67 -7.10
CA LEU A 7 5.23 13.19 -7.20
C LEU A 7 5.99 14.07 -8.21
N VAL A 8 6.81 14.99 -7.67
CA VAL A 8 7.51 16.03 -8.46
C VAL A 8 8.83 15.50 -9.01
N TRP A 9 9.59 14.75 -8.20
CA TRP A 9 10.85 14.14 -8.65
C TRP A 9 11.08 12.76 -8.00
N PRO A 10 11.47 11.74 -8.78
CA PRO A 10 11.44 11.71 -10.24
C PRO A 10 10.02 11.99 -10.76
N PRO A 11 9.84 12.62 -11.93
CA PRO A 11 8.53 13.05 -12.39
C PRO A 11 7.52 11.90 -12.45
N ALA A 12 6.31 12.14 -11.96
CA ALA A 12 5.22 11.19 -12.06
C ALA A 12 4.93 10.82 -13.52
N ARG A 13 4.53 9.56 -13.74
CA ARG A 13 4.04 9.06 -15.03
C ARG A 13 2.79 9.81 -15.51
N GLY A 14 2.00 10.31 -14.57
CA GLY A 14 0.82 11.12 -14.79
C GLY A 14 0.17 11.48 -13.46
N PHE A 15 -0.79 12.39 -13.51
CA PHE A 15 -1.58 12.79 -12.36
C PHE A 15 -3.04 13.02 -12.79
N ASP A 16 -3.96 12.42 -12.04
CA ASP A 16 -5.40 12.59 -12.17
C ASP A 16 -5.98 12.38 -10.76
N GLU A 17 -6.58 13.42 -10.21
CA GLU A 17 -7.07 13.45 -8.83
C GLU A 17 -8.11 12.36 -8.56
N ASP A 18 -8.95 12.06 -9.55
CA ASP A 18 -10.01 11.05 -9.42
C ASP A 18 -9.46 9.63 -9.48
N LYS A 19 -8.31 9.44 -10.16
CA LYS A 19 -7.68 8.12 -10.35
C LYS A 19 -6.54 7.83 -9.40
N ILE A 20 -6.09 8.78 -8.59
CA ILE A 20 -4.89 8.61 -7.75
C ILE A 20 -4.98 7.40 -6.80
N VAL A 21 -6.18 6.95 -6.44
CA VAL A 21 -6.43 5.76 -5.61
C VAL A 21 -6.48 4.44 -6.40
N ALA A 22 -6.47 4.50 -7.73
CA ALA A 22 -6.47 3.33 -8.61
C ALA A 22 -5.07 2.71 -8.62
N TYR A 23 -4.92 1.60 -7.92
CA TYR A 23 -3.66 0.87 -7.86
C TYR A 23 -3.47 -0.03 -9.08
N PRO A 24 -2.25 -0.13 -9.65
CA PRO A 24 -1.06 0.64 -9.30
C PRO A 24 -1.02 2.02 -10.00
N CYS A 25 -0.07 2.87 -9.57
CA CYS A 25 0.30 4.08 -10.30
C CYS A 25 -0.81 5.13 -10.54
N GLY A 26 -1.88 5.14 -9.75
CA GLY A 26 -2.99 6.06 -9.94
C GLY A 26 -3.74 5.83 -11.26
N GLY A 27 -3.78 4.58 -11.75
CA GLY A 27 -4.42 4.20 -13.01
C GLY A 27 -3.63 4.54 -14.27
N PHE A 28 -2.39 5.03 -14.12
CA PHE A 28 -1.47 5.23 -15.24
C PHE A 28 -0.64 3.96 -15.47
N ASP A 29 -1.24 2.91 -16.03
CA ASP A 29 -0.61 1.58 -16.08
C ASP A 29 0.54 1.45 -17.10
N SER A 30 0.59 2.30 -18.12
CA SER A 30 1.59 2.24 -19.19
C SER A 30 2.86 3.02 -18.82
N PRO A 31 4.02 2.36 -18.66
CA PRO A 31 5.29 3.04 -18.38
C PRO A 31 5.66 4.06 -19.43
N SER A 32 6.27 5.17 -18.99
CA SER A 32 6.84 6.17 -19.88
C SER A 32 7.98 5.57 -20.72
N SER A 33 8.05 5.98 -21.99
CA SER A 33 9.20 5.70 -22.85
C SER A 33 10.45 6.49 -22.43
N THR A 34 10.26 7.62 -21.73
CA THR A 34 11.33 8.44 -21.17
C THR A 34 11.45 8.15 -19.68
N ARG A 35 12.61 7.62 -19.27
CA ARG A 35 12.92 7.26 -17.89
C ARG A 35 13.92 8.22 -17.28
N THR A 36 13.72 8.59 -16.03
CA THR A 36 14.63 9.48 -15.30
C THR A 36 15.86 8.70 -14.82
N PRO A 37 17.09 9.21 -15.04
CA PRO A 37 18.27 8.66 -14.38
C PRO A 37 18.14 8.79 -12.86
N PHE A 38 18.13 7.66 -12.15
CA PHE A 38 17.97 7.63 -10.69
C PHE A 38 19.23 7.02 -10.05
N PRO A 39 19.96 7.77 -9.20
CA PRO A 39 21.15 7.23 -8.54
C PRO A 39 20.83 6.01 -7.69
N LEU A 40 21.72 5.03 -7.69
CA LEU A 40 21.60 3.86 -6.81
C LEU A 40 21.72 4.21 -5.33
N THR A 41 22.38 5.33 -4.99
CA THR A 41 22.61 5.75 -3.60
C THR A 41 22.31 7.22 -3.41
N ASN A 42 21.79 7.57 -2.23
CA ASN A 42 21.50 8.93 -1.81
C ASN A 42 20.66 9.72 -2.85
N ALA A 43 19.63 9.08 -3.37
CA ALA A 43 18.69 9.73 -4.27
C ALA A 43 17.59 10.43 -3.47
N PRO A 44 17.11 11.60 -3.91
CA PRO A 44 15.94 12.25 -3.32
C PRO A 44 14.65 11.73 -3.94
N ILE A 45 13.52 11.92 -3.26
CA ILE A 45 12.18 11.86 -3.86
C ILE A 45 11.44 13.10 -3.39
N GLN A 46 11.06 13.97 -4.33
CA GLN A 46 10.34 15.20 -4.06
C GLN A 46 8.84 14.98 -4.22
N LEU A 47 8.11 15.27 -3.16
CA LEU A 47 6.66 15.33 -3.15
C LEU A 47 6.19 16.77 -2.95
N ASN A 48 5.00 17.07 -3.45
CA ASN A 48 4.22 18.23 -3.05
C ASN A 48 2.95 17.73 -2.35
N MET A 49 2.80 18.07 -1.09
CA MET A 49 1.77 17.55 -0.18
C MET A 49 0.62 18.54 -0.09
N GLU A 50 -0.62 18.11 -0.32
CA GLU A 50 -1.80 18.99 -0.16
C GLU A 50 -2.47 18.83 1.22
N HIS A 51 -1.97 17.91 2.04
CA HIS A 51 -2.52 17.58 3.35
C HIS A 51 -1.51 17.89 4.45
N THR A 52 -2.02 18.22 5.64
CA THR A 52 -1.18 18.64 6.77
C THR A 52 -0.57 17.48 7.55
N ALA A 53 -1.04 16.25 7.33
CA ALA A 53 -0.46 15.05 7.91
C ALA A 53 -0.77 13.83 7.04
N VAL A 54 0.27 13.08 6.69
CA VAL A 54 0.14 11.83 5.94
C VAL A 54 1.04 10.75 6.50
N LYS A 55 0.72 9.50 6.23
CA LYS A 55 1.70 8.42 6.26
C LYS A 55 2.09 8.05 4.84
N GLY A 56 3.35 7.75 4.60
CA GLY A 56 3.83 7.37 3.28
C GLY A 56 4.73 6.15 3.30
N LYS A 57 4.84 5.49 2.15
CA LYS A 57 5.77 4.38 1.87
C LYS A 57 6.27 4.48 0.44
N VAL A 58 7.51 4.06 0.19
CA VAL A 58 8.07 4.00 -1.17
C VAL A 58 8.47 2.57 -1.51
N LEU A 59 7.92 2.09 -2.62
CA LEU A 59 8.18 0.78 -3.18
C LEU A 59 8.91 0.88 -4.53
N LEU A 60 9.52 -0.22 -4.93
CA LEU A 60 10.19 -0.40 -6.20
C LEU A 60 9.75 -1.72 -6.83
N ALA A 61 9.49 -1.67 -8.12
CA ALA A 61 9.46 -2.80 -9.03
C ALA A 61 10.55 -2.63 -10.10
N THR A 62 11.33 -3.67 -10.38
CA THR A 62 12.35 -3.65 -11.44
C THR A 62 11.79 -4.19 -12.75
N GLY A 63 12.39 -3.80 -13.88
CA GLY A 63 11.96 -4.17 -15.22
C GLY A 63 11.31 -3.02 -16.00
N ASN A 64 10.90 -3.33 -17.23
CA ASN A 64 10.39 -2.33 -18.17
C ASN A 64 8.89 -2.07 -18.06
N SER A 65 8.14 -3.04 -17.55
CA SER A 65 6.66 -2.98 -17.50
C SER A 65 6.14 -3.71 -16.27
N PRO A 66 6.47 -3.23 -15.06
CA PRO A 66 5.97 -3.83 -13.83
C PRO A 66 4.46 -3.63 -13.70
N THR A 67 3.83 -4.64 -13.11
CA THR A 67 2.43 -4.69 -12.71
C THR A 67 2.31 -4.52 -11.19
N GLY A 68 1.08 -4.47 -10.67
CA GLY A 68 0.82 -4.22 -9.26
C GLY A 68 1.53 -5.19 -8.29
N ASP A 69 1.71 -6.46 -8.69
CA ASP A 69 2.33 -7.49 -7.85
C ASP A 69 3.87 -7.40 -7.82
N ASP A 70 4.48 -6.65 -8.74
CA ASP A 70 5.95 -6.55 -8.85
C ASP A 70 6.56 -5.58 -7.83
N PHE A 71 5.75 -4.74 -7.17
CA PHE A 71 6.18 -3.75 -6.17
C PHE A 71 6.49 -4.38 -4.81
N THR A 72 7.52 -5.21 -4.78
CA THR A 72 7.92 -6.02 -3.61
C THR A 72 9.10 -5.42 -2.85
N THR A 73 9.86 -4.51 -3.46
CA THR A 73 11.06 -3.94 -2.86
C THR A 73 10.73 -2.65 -2.12
N VAL A 74 11.05 -2.54 -0.83
CA VAL A 74 10.84 -1.33 -0.05
C VAL A 74 12.07 -0.41 -0.16
N LEU A 75 11.91 0.75 -0.80
CA LEU A 75 12.95 1.79 -0.85
C LEU A 75 12.92 2.67 0.39
N ARG A 76 11.71 2.94 0.90
CA ARG A 76 11.51 3.67 2.16
C ARG A 76 10.39 3.03 2.94
N GLN A 77 10.73 2.64 4.16
CA GLN A 77 9.79 2.16 5.17
C GLN A 77 8.74 3.21 5.48
N GLN A 78 7.66 2.77 6.13
CA GLN A 78 6.58 3.67 6.48
C GLN A 78 7.09 4.86 7.31
N PHE A 79 6.63 6.06 6.97
CA PHE A 79 6.94 7.29 7.69
C PHE A 79 5.65 8.08 7.92
N GLN A 80 5.65 8.94 8.93
CA GLN A 80 4.65 9.97 9.13
C GLN A 80 5.26 11.32 8.80
N GLU A 81 4.61 12.05 7.92
CA GLU A 81 4.92 13.40 7.50
C GLU A 81 3.85 14.34 8.09
N ASN A 82 4.26 15.52 8.56
CA ASN A 82 3.36 16.59 8.99
C ASN A 82 3.80 17.92 8.38
N GLY A 83 2.91 18.56 7.63
CA GLY A 83 3.11 19.83 6.94
C GLY A 83 2.72 19.75 5.45
N PRO A 84 2.03 20.76 4.90
CA PRO A 84 1.75 20.79 3.47
C PRO A 84 3.00 21.23 2.67
N ASP A 85 2.81 21.32 1.36
CA ASP A 85 3.77 21.81 0.36
C ASP A 85 4.97 20.86 0.13
N ASN A 86 6.17 21.40 -0.03
CA ASN A 86 7.33 20.63 -0.46
C ASN A 86 7.79 19.71 0.66
N PHE A 87 7.84 18.41 0.36
CA PHE A 87 8.42 17.40 1.22
C PHE A 87 9.39 16.53 0.43
N CYS A 88 10.64 16.45 0.89
CA CYS A 88 11.66 15.60 0.31
C CYS A 88 11.92 14.37 1.18
N ILE A 89 11.80 13.20 0.56
CA ILE A 89 12.31 11.94 1.09
C ILE A 89 13.76 11.78 0.61
N GLY A 90 14.70 12.35 1.37
CA GLY A 90 16.13 12.29 1.05
C GLY A 90 16.80 10.97 1.43
N GLY A 91 17.98 10.72 0.85
CA GLY A 91 18.83 9.60 1.22
C GLY A 91 18.24 8.22 0.90
N VAL A 92 17.49 8.11 -0.21
CA VAL A 92 16.97 6.82 -0.69
C VAL A 92 18.11 6.01 -1.30
N ASN A 93 18.23 4.75 -0.88
CA ASN A 93 19.22 3.82 -1.41
C ASN A 93 18.50 2.64 -2.06
N VAL A 94 18.94 2.31 -3.27
CA VAL A 94 18.45 1.16 -4.03
C VAL A 94 19.21 -0.10 -3.55
N PRO A 95 18.54 -1.25 -3.38
CA PRO A 95 19.22 -2.47 -2.94
C PRO A 95 20.26 -2.94 -3.97
N SER A 96 21.32 -3.56 -3.48
CA SER A 96 22.47 -4.02 -4.28
C SER A 96 22.16 -5.09 -5.32
N SER A 97 20.94 -5.66 -5.31
CA SER A 97 20.46 -6.56 -6.36
C SER A 97 20.29 -5.82 -7.70
N VAL A 98 19.91 -4.55 -7.66
CA VAL A 98 19.72 -3.65 -8.80
C VAL A 98 21.04 -2.99 -9.19
N LYS A 99 21.28 -2.83 -10.49
CA LYS A 99 22.53 -2.31 -11.06
C LYS A 99 22.26 -1.11 -11.96
N ALA A 100 23.32 -0.35 -12.25
CA ALA A 100 23.23 0.72 -13.23
C ALA A 100 22.83 0.14 -14.60
N GLY A 101 21.94 0.86 -15.29
CA GLY A 101 21.32 0.43 -16.55
C GLY A 101 20.03 -0.37 -16.37
N ASP A 102 19.75 -0.92 -15.18
CA ASP A 102 18.45 -1.54 -14.92
C ASP A 102 17.34 -0.50 -14.97
N ASN A 103 16.20 -0.90 -15.52
CA ASN A 103 14.98 -0.10 -15.45
C ASN A 103 14.16 -0.49 -14.23
N GLY A 104 13.38 0.47 -13.72
CA GLY A 104 12.40 0.20 -12.70
C GLY A 104 11.33 1.27 -12.63
N THR A 105 10.36 1.04 -11.75
CA THR A 105 9.29 1.98 -11.44
C THR A 105 9.26 2.15 -9.93
N ILE A 106 9.39 3.40 -9.49
CA ILE A 106 9.23 3.80 -8.10
C ILE A 106 7.75 4.10 -7.88
N LEU A 107 7.16 3.50 -6.84
CA LEU A 107 5.78 3.74 -6.44
C LEU A 107 5.78 4.42 -5.07
N VAL A 108 5.21 5.62 -5.02
CA VAL A 108 4.95 6.33 -3.77
C VAL A 108 3.49 6.11 -3.42
N LEU A 109 3.24 5.68 -2.20
CA LEU A 109 1.90 5.55 -1.64
C LEU A 109 1.78 6.48 -0.42
N THR A 110 0.65 7.15 -0.30
CA THR A 110 0.31 7.95 0.89
C THR A 110 -1.05 7.53 1.43
N ASN A 111 -1.27 7.76 2.73
CA ASN A 111 -2.55 7.65 3.39
C ASN A 111 -2.77 8.90 4.25
N GLY A 112 -3.94 9.53 4.12
CA GLY A 112 -4.31 10.73 4.86
C GLY A 112 -5.45 10.44 5.82
N ASP A 113 -5.30 10.84 7.09
CA ASP A 113 -6.39 10.75 8.06
C ASP A 113 -6.46 12.01 8.95
N PRO A 114 -7.60 12.73 8.99
CA PRO A 114 -7.80 13.87 9.88
C PRO A 114 -7.97 13.46 11.37
N SER A 115 -8.03 12.16 11.68
CA SER A 115 -8.36 11.62 13.01
C SER A 115 -7.22 10.82 13.68
N GLY A 116 -6.03 10.76 13.08
CA GLY A 116 -4.85 10.11 13.69
C GLY A 116 -4.95 8.58 13.81
N GLY A 117 -5.72 7.92 12.95
CA GLY A 117 -5.90 6.46 12.96
C GLY A 117 -4.64 5.62 12.71
N LEU A 118 -4.66 4.37 13.18
CA LEU A 118 -3.64 3.33 12.96
C LEU A 118 -3.63 2.77 11.53
N TYR A 119 -3.84 3.60 10.52
CA TYR A 119 -3.79 3.12 9.14
C TYR A 119 -2.34 2.91 8.70
N GLN A 120 -2.10 1.72 8.15
CA GLN A 120 -0.89 1.34 7.44
C GLN A 120 -1.08 1.69 5.97
N VAL A 121 0.00 2.02 5.26
CA VAL A 121 -0.05 2.28 3.83
C VAL A 121 -0.29 0.96 3.08
N SER A 122 -1.54 0.70 2.71
CA SER A 122 -1.97 -0.45 1.90
C SER A 122 -1.79 -0.14 0.41
N SER A 123 -1.56 -1.16 -0.41
CA SER A 123 -1.57 -1.02 -1.87
C SER A 123 -2.97 -0.77 -2.43
N THR A 124 -4.04 -1.08 -1.70
CA THR A 124 -5.41 -0.95 -2.21
C THR A 124 -6.09 0.33 -1.75
N ASN A 125 -6.62 1.10 -2.71
CA ASN A 125 -7.47 2.29 -2.50
C ASN A 125 -6.78 3.45 -1.73
N GLU A 126 -5.45 3.51 -1.81
CA GLU A 126 -4.64 4.60 -1.27
C GLU A 126 -4.09 5.46 -2.41
N PRO A 127 -4.00 6.80 -2.24
CA PRO A 127 -3.36 7.66 -3.21
C PRO A 127 -1.94 7.15 -3.53
N CYS A 128 -1.68 6.92 -4.81
CA CYS A 128 -0.42 6.41 -5.28
C CYS A 128 -0.01 6.99 -6.63
N GLN A 129 1.29 7.20 -6.81
CA GLN A 129 1.87 7.69 -8.06
C GLN A 129 3.16 6.93 -8.36
N CYS A 130 3.41 6.72 -9.65
CA CYS A 130 4.60 6.05 -10.13
C CYS A 130 5.52 7.01 -10.86
N ALA A 131 6.82 6.77 -10.74
CA ALA A 131 7.83 7.36 -11.61
C ALA A 131 8.70 6.28 -12.24
N ASP A 132 8.94 6.41 -13.55
CA ASP A 132 9.74 5.46 -14.31
C ASP A 132 11.19 5.90 -14.38
N VAL A 133 12.09 5.01 -13.96
CA VAL A 133 13.51 5.33 -13.79
C VAL A 133 14.41 4.33 -14.50
N THR A 134 15.62 4.78 -14.79
CA THR A 134 16.77 3.95 -15.16
C THR A 134 17.86 4.20 -14.13
N PHE A 135 18.35 3.15 -13.49
CA PHE A 135 19.30 3.29 -12.40
C PHE A 135 20.69 3.65 -12.92
N THR A 136 21.43 4.43 -12.14
CA THR A 136 22.79 4.87 -12.49
C THR A 136 23.72 4.89 -11.29
N ASP A 137 25.01 4.63 -11.53
CA ASP A 137 26.07 4.79 -10.53
C ASP A 137 26.42 6.27 -10.31
N ALA A 138 26.09 7.14 -11.27
CA ALA A 138 26.37 8.57 -11.17
C ALA A 138 25.46 9.21 -10.11
N PRO A 139 26.03 9.80 -9.03
CA PRO A 139 25.22 10.56 -8.09
C PRO A 139 24.70 11.84 -8.77
N LEU A 140 23.60 12.38 -8.25
CA LEU A 140 23.20 13.74 -8.61
C LEU A 140 24.30 14.73 -8.20
N SER A 141 24.44 15.80 -8.99
CA SER A 141 25.24 16.94 -8.54
C SER A 141 24.62 17.54 -7.27
N THR A 142 25.41 18.25 -6.47
CA THR A 142 24.88 18.92 -5.26
C THR A 142 23.75 19.88 -5.59
N SER A 143 23.84 20.59 -6.72
CA SER A 143 22.80 21.50 -7.19
C SER A 143 21.54 20.74 -7.57
N ASP A 144 21.64 19.68 -8.39
CA ASP A 144 20.47 18.89 -8.80
C ASP A 144 19.79 18.23 -7.60
N TYR A 145 20.58 17.69 -6.66
CA TYR A 145 20.03 17.14 -5.43
C TYR A 145 19.26 18.21 -4.65
N THR A 146 19.82 19.41 -4.50
CA THR A 146 19.17 20.53 -3.79
C THR A 146 17.91 21.00 -4.50
N ASP A 147 17.91 20.97 -5.84
CA ASP A 147 16.76 21.35 -6.65
C ASP A 147 15.62 20.34 -6.57
N HIS A 148 15.94 19.07 -6.38
CA HIS A 148 14.99 17.96 -6.25
C HIS A 148 14.78 17.49 -4.80
N CYS A 149 15.25 18.25 -3.81
CA CYS A 149 15.07 17.91 -2.41
C CYS A 149 14.88 19.15 -1.54
N LYS A 150 13.63 19.63 -1.50
CA LYS A 150 13.20 20.81 -0.77
C LYS A 150 12.14 20.42 0.25
N ASN A 151 12.28 20.96 1.47
CA ASN A 151 11.26 20.88 2.52
C ASN A 151 10.73 22.29 2.78
N SER A 152 9.42 22.45 2.81
CA SER A 152 8.77 23.69 3.24
C SER A 152 8.95 23.91 4.74
N THR A 153 8.83 25.17 5.18
CA THR A 153 8.94 25.53 6.60
C THR A 153 7.88 24.80 7.42
N GLY A 154 8.29 24.15 8.51
CA GLY A 154 7.38 23.44 9.41
C GLY A 154 7.06 22.00 9.00
N VAL A 155 7.54 21.55 7.82
CA VAL A 155 7.43 20.14 7.41
C VAL A 155 8.35 19.28 8.28
N THR A 156 7.80 18.21 8.83
CA THR A 156 8.54 17.24 9.66
C THR A 156 8.22 15.82 9.22
N ALA A 157 9.19 14.92 9.32
CA ALA A 157 8.96 13.50 9.05
C ALA A 157 9.59 12.62 10.11
N THR A 158 8.89 11.54 10.48
CA THR A 158 9.36 10.53 11.41
C THR A 158 9.21 9.15 10.77
N LEU A 159 10.30 8.39 10.76
CA LEU A 159 10.27 7.01 10.31
C LEU A 159 9.65 6.15 11.40
N PHE A 160 8.74 5.24 11.03
CA PHE A 160 8.31 4.20 11.96
C PHE A 160 9.42 3.18 12.17
N SER A 161 9.45 2.57 13.35
CA SER A 161 10.43 1.55 13.71
C SER A 161 9.74 0.29 14.26
N GLY A 162 10.47 -0.83 14.28
CA GLY A 162 9.94 -2.11 14.76
C GLY A 162 8.76 -2.63 13.92
N ALA A 163 7.81 -3.29 14.57
CA ALA A 163 6.63 -3.88 13.92
C ALA A 163 5.78 -2.88 13.12
N GLN A 164 5.90 -1.58 13.41
CA GLN A 164 5.12 -0.52 12.74
C GLN A 164 5.70 -0.12 11.37
N ALA A 165 6.99 -0.42 11.12
CA ALA A 165 7.64 -0.15 9.83
C ALA A 165 7.16 -1.10 8.73
N ASP A 166 6.93 -2.37 9.08
CA ASP A 166 6.60 -3.48 8.16
C ASP A 166 5.11 -3.89 8.17
N ALA A 167 4.30 -3.38 9.10
CA ALA A 167 2.94 -3.87 9.26
C ALA A 167 2.09 -3.71 7.98
N SER A 168 1.76 -4.84 7.37
CA SER A 168 0.75 -5.03 6.32
C SER A 168 -0.62 -5.41 6.95
N PRO A 169 -1.76 -5.25 6.24
CA PRO A 169 -3.02 -4.70 6.77
C PRO A 169 -3.86 -5.56 7.73
N ASN A 170 -3.35 -6.63 8.35
CA ASN A 170 -4.18 -7.54 9.15
C ASN A 170 -3.56 -8.05 10.46
N GLY A 171 -2.67 -7.28 11.08
CA GLY A 171 -2.14 -7.59 12.40
C GLY A 171 -2.97 -6.95 13.51
N THR A 172 -3.98 -7.65 14.05
CA THR A 172 -4.56 -7.29 15.34
C THR A 172 -3.46 -7.34 16.40
N THR A 173 -2.92 -6.19 16.77
CA THR A 173 -2.09 -6.06 17.97
C THR A 173 -3.04 -6.05 19.16
N THR A 174 -3.32 -7.25 19.68
CA THR A 174 -3.93 -7.45 20.99
C THR A 174 -3.01 -6.81 22.03
N SER A 175 -3.36 -5.60 22.47
CA SER A 175 -2.82 -5.02 23.69
C SER A 175 -3.41 -5.76 24.89
N GLY A 176 -2.55 -6.25 25.78
CA GLY A 176 -2.95 -6.66 27.13
C GLY A 176 -2.42 -8.02 27.56
N GLY A 177 -1.14 -8.08 27.92
CA GLY A 177 -0.68 -9.13 28.81
C GLY A 177 -1.27 -8.91 30.21
N LYS A 178 -2.02 -9.90 30.72
CA LYS A 178 -1.91 -10.44 32.09
C LYS A 178 -2.87 -11.62 32.32
N THR A 179 -2.24 -12.75 32.68
CA THR A 179 -2.69 -13.72 33.68
C THR A 179 -3.50 -14.96 33.24
N SER A 180 -2.81 -16.10 33.41
CA SER A 180 -3.30 -17.45 33.80
C SER A 180 -3.81 -18.44 32.75
N SER A 181 -2.89 -19.37 32.44
CA SER A 181 -3.00 -20.82 32.61
C SER A 181 -4.04 -21.66 31.86
N ALA A 182 -3.49 -22.73 31.27
CA ALA A 182 -4.10 -24.00 30.88
C ALA A 182 -5.00 -23.98 29.64
N ALA A 183 -5.09 -25.01 28.82
CA ALA A 183 -4.29 -26.18 28.49
C ALA A 183 -5.04 -26.81 27.31
N SER A 184 -4.32 -27.32 26.31
CA SER A 184 -4.80 -28.35 25.36
C SER A 184 -5.97 -27.93 24.45
N SER A 185 -6.33 -28.58 23.35
CA SER A 185 -5.69 -29.40 22.31
C SER A 185 -6.79 -29.58 21.25
N ALA A 186 -6.38 -29.83 20.02
CA ALA A 186 -7.09 -30.63 19.01
C ALA A 186 -8.36 -30.08 18.33
N ALA A 187 -8.17 -29.79 17.03
CA ALA A 187 -8.81 -30.42 15.88
C ALA A 187 -10.30 -30.83 15.95
N SER A 188 -11.08 -30.36 14.97
CA SER A 188 -12.41 -30.88 14.65
C SER A 188 -12.51 -31.17 13.15
N THR A 189 -12.29 -32.44 12.77
CA THR A 189 -12.82 -33.03 11.54
C THR A 189 -14.18 -33.66 11.81
N ALA A 190 -15.14 -33.31 10.97
CA ALA A 190 -16.21 -34.12 10.38
C ALA A 190 -17.03 -35.13 11.23
N ALA A 191 -18.35 -34.90 11.14
CA ALA A 191 -19.39 -35.86 10.73
C ALA A 191 -20.10 -36.78 11.75
N ALA A 192 -21.43 -36.60 11.71
CA ALA A 192 -22.49 -37.61 11.57
C ALA A 192 -23.17 -38.25 12.81
N ALA A 193 -24.51 -38.08 12.78
CA ALA A 193 -25.60 -39.02 13.11
C ALA A 193 -26.06 -39.24 14.58
N LYS A 194 -27.31 -38.76 14.85
CA LYS A 194 -28.55 -39.36 15.47
C LYS A 194 -28.41 -40.55 16.46
N PRO A 195 -29.38 -40.85 17.39
CA PRO A 195 -30.85 -40.58 17.36
C PRO A 195 -31.54 -40.33 18.73
N SER A 196 -32.89 -40.49 18.76
CA SER A 196 -33.84 -40.62 19.90
C SER A 196 -34.44 -39.31 20.42
N SER A 197 -35.71 -39.15 20.81
CA SER A 197 -36.94 -39.95 20.79
C SER A 197 -38.09 -38.97 21.11
N GLY A 198 -39.30 -39.15 20.57
CA GLY A 198 -40.45 -38.34 21.02
C GLY A 198 -41.71 -38.56 20.19
N ALA A 199 -42.74 -39.08 20.84
CA ALA A 199 -43.96 -39.66 20.29
C ALA A 199 -44.98 -38.64 19.74
N GLY A 200 -45.83 -39.09 18.82
CA GLY A 200 -47.05 -38.40 18.41
C GLY A 200 -47.72 -39.06 17.21
N ARG A 201 -48.83 -39.77 17.43
CA ARG A 201 -49.57 -40.55 16.44
C ARG A 201 -50.58 -39.67 15.66
N VAL A 202 -51.01 -40.22 14.52
CA VAL A 202 -52.31 -40.08 13.82
C VAL A 202 -52.41 -39.00 12.73
N GLY A 203 -52.73 -39.44 11.51
CA GLY A 203 -53.31 -38.60 10.45
C GLY A 203 -52.95 -39.04 9.02
N ALA A 204 -53.53 -40.14 8.54
CA ALA A 204 -53.60 -40.45 7.10
C ALA A 204 -54.51 -39.43 6.40
N TRP A 205 -54.24 -39.03 5.15
CA TRP A 205 -55.16 -38.95 4.00
C TRP A 205 -54.36 -38.67 2.72
N ALA A 206 -54.88 -39.17 1.59
CA ALA A 206 -54.25 -39.22 0.29
C ALA A 206 -54.79 -38.14 -0.69
N VAL A 207 -54.16 -38.09 -1.87
CA VAL A 207 -54.66 -37.65 -3.19
C VAL A 207 -54.64 -36.14 -3.52
N GLY A 208 -54.09 -35.81 -4.71
CA GLY A 208 -54.54 -34.64 -5.48
C GLY A 208 -53.52 -34.06 -6.47
N VAL A 209 -53.63 -34.44 -7.74
CA VAL A 209 -52.96 -33.83 -8.93
C VAL A 209 -53.71 -32.55 -9.36
N LEU A 210 -53.13 -31.82 -10.33
CA LEU A 210 -53.61 -30.69 -11.17
C LEU A 210 -52.99 -29.34 -10.77
N GLY A 211 -52.34 -28.54 -11.61
CA GLY A 211 -52.29 -28.50 -13.07
C GLY A 211 -52.82 -27.16 -13.60
N ALA A 212 -51.93 -26.40 -14.26
CA ALA A 212 -52.17 -25.38 -15.30
C ALA A 212 -52.61 -23.93 -14.94
N ALA A 213 -51.72 -23.00 -15.35
CA ALA A 213 -51.88 -21.94 -16.37
C ALA A 213 -52.75 -20.69 -16.16
N GLY A 214 -52.25 -19.59 -16.75
CA GLY A 214 -52.95 -18.35 -17.08
C GLY A 214 -52.26 -17.13 -16.45
N MET A 215 -51.84 -16.10 -17.17
CA MET A 215 -51.98 -15.69 -18.57
C MET A 215 -51.00 -14.52 -18.82
#